data_AF-A0A2V9F4M9-F1
#
_entry.id   AF-A0A2V9F4M9-F1
#
_cell.length_a   1.000
_cell.length_b   1.000
_cell.length_c   1.000
_cell.angle_alpha   90.00
_cell.angle_beta   90.00
_cell.angle_gamma   90.00
#
_symmetry.space_group_name_H-M   'P 1'
#
loop_
_entity.id
_entity.type
_entity.pdbx_description
1 polymer ?
#
loop_
_entity_poly.entity_id
_entity_poly.type
_entity_poly.pdbx_seq_one_letter_code
_entity_poly.pdbx_strand_id
1 'polypeptide(L)'
;MTGLAPDIQLPWDLHFGEANSPWEVRQRVRQLAHRGADHIKILSTGAVLTHGSNPKSIEFTPEELQAAVDEARNFGLRVEAHAHAPEGIKNAIRAGVASIEHATLIDDEGIALAKEHGTYLDMDI
;
A
#
# COMPACT_ATOMS: atom_id res chain seq x y z
N MET A 1 9.31 4.30 -20.97
CA MET A 1 8.36 3.39 -21.63
C MET A 1 8.01 2.32 -20.62
N THR A 2 6.83 2.38 -20.02
CA THR A 2 6.40 1.40 -19.00
C THR A 2 5.19 0.63 -19.52
N GLY A 3 5.37 -0.69 -19.59
CA GLY A 3 4.41 -1.61 -20.16
C GLY A 3 5.16 -2.81 -20.72
N LEU A 4 4.85 -3.99 -20.20
CA LEU A 4 5.25 -5.24 -20.84
C LEU A 4 4.39 -5.43 -22.10
N ALA A 5 4.90 -6.17 -23.08
CA ALA A 5 4.09 -6.55 -24.22
C ALA A 5 2.90 -7.41 -23.76
N PRO A 6 1.74 -7.36 -24.45
CA PRO A 6 0.51 -8.03 -23.99
C PRO A 6 0.63 -9.56 -23.80
N ASP A 7 1.65 -10.16 -24.40
CA ASP A 7 1.98 -11.58 -24.37
C ASP A 7 3.01 -11.96 -23.30
N ILE A 8 3.54 -10.98 -22.55
CA ILE A 8 4.46 -11.25 -21.45
C ILE A 8 3.66 -11.52 -20.18
N GLN A 9 3.65 -12.78 -19.75
CA GLN A 9 3.32 -13.14 -18.37
C GLN A 9 4.55 -12.88 -17.48
N LEU A 10 4.33 -12.19 -16.38
CA LEU A 10 5.35 -12.05 -15.35
C LEU A 10 5.65 -13.42 -14.72
N PRO A 11 6.92 -13.72 -14.40
CA PRO A 11 7.26 -14.87 -13.57
C PRO A 11 6.38 -14.93 -12.32
N TRP A 12 5.97 -16.14 -11.94
CA TRP A 12 5.07 -16.38 -10.80
C TRP A 12 5.56 -15.72 -9.50
N ASP A 13 6.88 -15.64 -9.31
CA ASP A 13 7.51 -15.02 -8.15
C ASP A 13 7.15 -13.53 -7.98
N LEU A 14 6.75 -12.84 -9.05
CA LEU A 14 6.32 -11.44 -9.00
C LEU A 14 4.84 -11.28 -8.59
N HIS A 15 4.07 -12.37 -8.53
CA HIS A 15 2.69 -12.39 -8.02
C HIS A 15 2.60 -12.78 -6.54
N PHE A 16 3.75 -13.00 -5.87
CA PHE A 16 3.79 -13.51 -4.50
C PHE A 16 3.10 -12.59 -3.48
N GLY A 17 2.98 -11.30 -3.76
CA GLY A 17 2.33 -10.31 -2.89
C GLY A 17 0.84 -10.06 -3.17
N GLU A 18 0.26 -10.67 -4.21
CA GLU A 18 -1.12 -10.38 -4.63
C GLU A 18 -2.15 -10.93 -3.62
N ALA A 19 -3.09 -10.06 -3.24
CA ALA A 19 -4.20 -10.35 -2.35
C ALA A 19 -5.40 -9.48 -2.73
N ASN A 20 -6.60 -10.07 -2.74
CA ASN A 20 -7.86 -9.45 -3.18
C ASN A 20 -8.98 -9.64 -2.13
N SER A 21 -8.59 -9.82 -0.86
CA SER A 21 -9.50 -9.77 0.28
C SER A 21 -8.74 -9.50 1.59
N PRO A 22 -9.42 -9.03 2.64
CA PRO A 22 -8.81 -8.83 3.97
C PRO A 22 -8.11 -10.08 4.51
N TRP A 23 -8.67 -11.26 4.26
CA TRP A 23 -8.09 -12.53 4.73
C TRP A 23 -6.85 -12.95 3.94
N GLU A 24 -6.86 -12.72 2.63
CA GLU A 24 -5.67 -12.94 1.80
C GLU A 24 -4.55 -11.98 2.21
N VAL A 25 -4.87 -10.71 2.47
CA VAL A 25 -3.89 -9.72 2.98
C VAL A 25 -3.26 -10.22 4.28
N ARG A 26 -4.05 -10.67 5.26
CA ARG A 26 -3.53 -11.23 6.51
C ARG A 26 -2.62 -12.44 6.26
N GLN A 27 -3.03 -13.33 5.36
CA GLN A 27 -2.22 -14.48 4.99
C GLN A 27 -0.87 -14.07 4.40
N ARG A 28 -0.84 -13.08 3.49
CA ARG A 28 0.40 -12.55 2.91
C ARG A 28 1.29 -11.90 3.95
N VAL A 29 0.72 -11.09 4.84
CA VAL A 29 1.49 -10.47 5.94
C VAL A 29 2.16 -11.52 6.82
N ARG A 30 1.44 -12.57 7.22
CA ARG A 30 2.03 -13.70 8.00
C ARG A 30 3.18 -14.36 7.25
N GLN A 31 3.01 -14.63 5.96
CA GLN A 31 4.05 -15.24 5.14
C GLN A 31 5.30 -14.36 5.06
N LEU A 32 5.14 -13.05 4.86
CA LEU A 32 6.24 -12.09 4.82
C LEU A 32 6.94 -11.97 6.18
N ALA A 33 6.17 -11.88 7.27
CA ALA A 33 6.70 -11.82 8.63
C ALA A 33 7.53 -13.08 8.97
N HIS A 34 7.01 -14.27 8.68
CA HIS A 34 7.75 -15.53 8.89
C HIS A 34 9.01 -15.67 8.02
N ARG A 35 9.11 -14.91 6.93
CA ARG A 35 10.29 -14.83 6.07
C ARG A 35 11.27 -13.72 6.49
N GLY A 36 11.02 -13.04 7.61
CA GLY A 36 11.91 -12.04 8.17
C GLY A 36 11.80 -10.65 7.54
N ALA A 37 10.62 -10.30 7.01
CA ALA A 37 10.39 -8.92 6.58
C ALA A 37 10.46 -7.95 7.77
N ASP A 38 11.14 -6.82 7.61
CA ASP A 38 11.25 -5.77 8.62
C ASP A 38 10.05 -4.79 8.63
N HIS A 39 9.37 -4.68 7.49
CA HIS A 39 8.19 -3.85 7.27
C HIS A 39 7.34 -4.46 6.14
N ILE A 40 6.08 -4.04 6.06
CA ILE A 40 5.13 -4.47 5.03
C ILE A 40 4.85 -3.30 4.11
N LYS A 41 4.99 -3.52 2.79
CA LYS A 41 4.62 -2.56 1.75
C LYS A 41 3.31 -2.95 1.09
N ILE A 42 2.39 -2.01 0.93
CA ILE A 42 1.11 -2.22 0.24
C ILE A 42 0.81 -1.11 -0.77
N LEU A 43 -0.12 -1.37 -1.68
CA LEU A 43 -0.65 -0.39 -2.63
C LEU A 43 -2.04 0.06 -2.16
N SER A 44 -2.17 1.34 -1.80
CA SER A 44 -3.48 1.94 -1.53
C SER A 44 -4.11 2.52 -2.80
N THR A 45 -3.28 2.97 -3.74
CA THR A 45 -3.70 3.43 -5.07
C THR A 45 -2.95 2.69 -6.16
N GLY A 46 -3.39 2.88 -7.40
CA GLY A 46 -2.63 2.41 -8.56
C GLY A 46 -1.27 3.10 -8.67
N ALA A 47 -0.37 2.51 -9.46
CA ALA A 47 1.01 2.95 -9.59
C ALA A 47 1.34 3.44 -11.01
N VAL A 48 2.20 4.45 -11.12
CA VAL A 48 2.54 5.13 -12.40
C VAL A 48 3.20 4.20 -13.41
N LEU A 49 4.00 3.25 -12.93
CA LEU A 49 4.84 2.38 -13.78
C LEU A 49 4.23 0.98 -13.98
N THR A 50 3.04 0.73 -13.45
CA THR A 50 2.36 -0.57 -13.54
C THR A 50 1.42 -0.59 -14.75
N HIS A 51 1.61 -1.57 -15.64
CA HIS A 51 0.74 -1.73 -16.80
C HIS A 51 -0.70 -2.01 -16.36
N GLY A 52 -1.66 -1.28 -16.95
CA GLY A 52 -3.08 -1.42 -16.61
C GLY A 52 -3.51 -0.78 -15.29
N SER A 53 -2.57 -0.22 -14.51
CA SER A 53 -2.90 0.51 -13.28
C SER A 53 -3.10 2.01 -13.55
N ASN A 54 -3.89 2.66 -12.71
CA ASN A 54 -4.14 4.10 -12.77
C ASN A 54 -3.85 4.72 -11.40
N PRO A 55 -2.91 5.69 -11.29
CA PRO A 55 -2.59 6.36 -10.03
C PRO A 55 -3.76 7.03 -9.30
N LYS A 56 -4.86 7.30 -10.02
CA LYS A 56 -6.08 7.86 -9.45
C LYS A 56 -7.07 6.81 -8.94
N SER A 57 -6.86 5.53 -9.27
CA SER A 57 -7.70 4.44 -8.79
C SER A 57 -7.37 4.09 -7.34
N ILE A 58 -8.41 3.81 -6.57
CA ILE A 58 -8.28 3.13 -5.28
C ILE A 58 -8.15 1.64 -5.56
N GLU A 59 -7.10 1.01 -5.01
CA GLU A 59 -6.84 -0.42 -5.21
C GLU A 59 -7.33 -1.20 -3.98
N PHE A 60 -6.66 -1.05 -2.83
CA PHE A 60 -7.14 -1.67 -1.59
C PHE A 60 -8.30 -0.90 -0.97
N THR A 61 -9.32 -1.66 -0.58
CA THR A 61 -10.42 -1.18 0.24
C THR A 61 -9.94 -0.78 1.65
N PRO A 62 -10.69 0.07 2.38
CA PRO A 62 -10.37 0.36 3.78
C PRO A 62 -10.26 -0.89 4.67
N GLU A 63 -11.04 -1.94 4.40
CA GLU A 63 -10.98 -3.20 5.15
C GLU A 63 -9.67 -3.95 4.91
N GLU A 64 -9.18 -3.98 3.68
CA GLU A 64 -7.90 -4.60 3.32
C GLU A 64 -6.70 -3.82 3.91
N LEU A 65 -6.76 -2.48 3.88
CA LEU A 65 -5.75 -1.63 4.51
C LEU A 65 -5.69 -1.90 6.02
N GLN A 66 -6.84 -1.93 6.70
CA GLN A 66 -6.93 -2.22 8.12
C GLN A 66 -6.41 -3.63 8.44
N ALA A 67 -6.75 -4.61 7.61
CA ALA A 67 -6.28 -5.98 7.77
C ALA A 67 -4.75 -6.09 7.68
N ALA A 68 -4.13 -5.33 6.77
CA ALA A 68 -2.68 -5.27 6.65
C ALA A 68 -2.04 -4.70 7.92
N VAL A 69 -2.55 -3.56 8.41
CA VAL A 69 -2.02 -2.87 9.60
C VAL A 69 -2.19 -3.70 10.86
N ASP A 70 -3.38 -4.28 11.08
CA ASP A 70 -3.66 -5.08 12.26
C ASP A 70 -2.81 -6.35 12.31
N GLU A 71 -2.65 -7.03 11.16
CA GLU A 71 -1.84 -8.24 11.12
C GLU A 71 -0.36 -7.92 11.29
N ALA A 72 0.15 -6.87 10.62
CA ALA A 72 1.55 -6.46 10.76
C ALA A 72 1.88 -6.11 12.21
N ARG A 73 0.95 -5.42 12.91
CA ARG A 73 1.08 -5.07 14.33
C ARG A 73 1.27 -6.31 15.22
N ASN A 74 0.60 -7.43 14.93
CA ASN A 74 0.76 -8.67 15.71
C ASN A 74 2.19 -9.25 15.63
N PHE A 75 2.92 -8.92 14.56
CA PHE A 75 4.33 -9.31 14.37
C PHE A 75 5.31 -8.19 14.76
N GLY A 76 4.83 -7.08 15.31
CA GLY A 76 5.66 -5.91 15.63
C GLY A 76 6.16 -5.14 14.40
N LEU A 77 5.56 -5.39 13.23
CA LEU A 77 5.91 -4.76 11.96
C LEU A 77 5.09 -3.51 11.72
N ARG A 78 5.64 -2.59 10.92
CA ARG A 78 4.94 -1.41 10.42
C ARG A 78 4.53 -1.61 8.97
N VAL A 79 3.51 -0.85 8.55
CA VAL A 79 3.00 -0.86 7.17
C VAL A 79 3.29 0.49 6.51
N GLU A 80 3.76 0.44 5.29
CA GLU A 80 3.97 1.59 4.41
C GLU A 80 3.03 1.45 3.21
N ALA A 81 2.42 2.56 2.77
CA ALA A 81 1.46 2.54 1.66
C ALA A 81 1.90 3.41 0.49
N HIS A 82 1.99 2.81 -0.68
CA HIS A 82 2.05 3.53 -1.94
C HIS A 82 0.69 4.21 -2.20
N ALA A 83 0.67 5.55 -2.29
CA ALA A 83 -0.55 6.29 -2.57
C ALA A 83 -0.30 7.63 -3.29
N HIS A 84 -0.97 7.81 -4.44
CA HIS A 84 -0.97 9.08 -5.16
C HIS A 84 -2.29 9.86 -4.97
N ALA A 85 -3.45 9.19 -5.08
CA ALA A 85 -4.77 9.83 -5.02
C ALA A 85 -5.15 10.30 -3.59
N PRO A 86 -5.81 11.46 -3.43
CA PRO A 86 -6.16 12.01 -2.10
C PRO A 86 -6.95 11.04 -1.22
N GLU A 87 -7.98 10.39 -1.78
CA GLU A 87 -8.80 9.44 -1.02
C GLU A 87 -8.02 8.20 -0.58
N GLY A 88 -7.11 7.68 -1.41
CA GLY A 88 -6.26 6.55 -1.05
C GLY A 88 -5.30 6.92 0.08
N ILE A 89 -4.67 8.10 -0.01
CA ILE A 89 -3.81 8.64 1.05
C ILE A 89 -4.57 8.71 2.37
N LYS A 90 -5.75 9.32 2.38
CA LYS A 90 -6.57 9.48 3.60
C LYS A 90 -7.04 8.14 4.16
N ASN A 91 -7.42 7.19 3.31
CA ASN A 91 -7.81 5.83 3.74
C ASN A 91 -6.64 5.09 4.38
N ALA A 92 -5.44 5.16 3.80
CA ALA A 92 -4.25 4.53 4.35
C ALA A 92 -3.85 5.14 5.70
N ILE A 93 -3.88 6.48 5.83
CA ILE A 93 -3.60 7.15 7.12
C ILE A 93 -4.60 6.69 8.19
N ARG A 94 -5.90 6.67 7.87
CA ARG A 94 -6.96 6.23 8.81
C ARG A 94 -6.79 4.77 9.23
N ALA A 95 -6.32 3.90 8.34
CA ALA A 95 -6.01 2.50 8.67
C ALA A 95 -4.82 2.36 9.64
N GLY A 96 -3.97 3.40 9.76
CA GLY A 96 -2.84 3.45 10.68
C GLY A 96 -1.52 3.01 10.07
N VAL A 97 -1.30 3.28 8.77
CA VAL A 97 0.02 3.08 8.15
C VAL A 97 1.05 4.02 8.76
N ALA A 98 2.30 3.56 8.83
CA ALA A 98 3.41 4.32 9.36
C ALA A 98 3.91 5.39 8.39
N SER A 99 3.90 5.10 7.08
CA SER A 99 4.24 6.08 6.03
C SER A 99 3.31 6.01 4.84
N ILE A 100 3.20 7.15 4.15
CA ILE A 100 2.66 7.28 2.81
C ILE A 100 3.82 7.60 1.86
N GLU A 101 3.96 6.79 0.82
CA GLU A 101 4.94 7.00 -0.23
C GLU A 101 4.37 7.86 -1.34
N HIS A 102 5.23 8.68 -1.94
CA HIS A 102 4.95 9.67 -2.96
C HIS A 102 4.08 10.81 -2.45
N ALA A 103 2.90 10.50 -1.91
CA ALA A 103 1.89 11.44 -1.43
C ALA A 103 1.59 12.57 -2.44
N THR A 104 1.67 12.27 -3.74
CA THR A 104 1.81 13.28 -4.80
C THR A 104 0.64 14.25 -4.89
N LEU A 105 -0.58 13.79 -4.60
CA LEU A 105 -1.80 14.61 -4.66
C LEU A 105 -2.42 14.79 -3.28
N ILE A 106 -1.63 14.72 -2.20
CA ILE A 106 -2.14 14.96 -0.86
C ILE A 106 -2.78 16.36 -0.76
N ASP A 107 -3.95 16.44 -0.11
CA ASP A 107 -4.68 17.68 0.14
C ASP A 107 -4.50 18.15 1.60
N ASP A 108 -5.04 19.32 1.94
CA ASP A 108 -4.95 19.90 3.29
C ASP A 108 -5.51 18.96 4.37
N GLU A 109 -6.57 18.22 4.04
CA GLU A 109 -7.16 17.20 4.92
C GLU A 109 -6.18 16.04 5.15
N GLY A 110 -5.57 15.52 4.08
CA GLY A 110 -4.56 14.47 4.17
C GLY A 110 -3.33 14.88 4.99
N ILE A 111 -2.85 16.12 4.83
CA ILE A 111 -1.74 16.66 5.64
C ILE A 111 -2.14 16.75 7.12
N ALA A 112 -3.35 17.23 7.41
CA ALA A 112 -3.86 17.32 8.77
C ALA A 112 -3.97 15.92 9.42
N LEU A 113 -4.49 14.94 8.68
CA LEU A 113 -4.57 13.55 9.13
C LEU A 113 -3.20 12.93 9.38
N ALA A 114 -2.24 13.13 8.47
CA ALA A 114 -0.89 12.60 8.64
C ALA A 114 -0.25 13.13 9.94
N LYS A 115 -0.44 14.42 10.22
CA LYS A 115 0.01 15.04 11.48
C LYS A 115 -0.72 14.50 12.70
N GLU A 116 -2.03 14.31 12.64
CA GLU A 116 -2.84 13.78 13.74
C GLU A 116 -2.44 12.34 14.11
N HIS A 117 -2.22 11.50 13.09
CA HIS A 117 -1.92 10.08 13.26
C HIS A 117 -0.41 9.78 13.42
N GLY A 118 0.45 10.79 13.22
CA GLY A 118 1.91 10.60 13.23
C GLY A 118 2.42 9.77 12.05
N THR A 119 1.71 9.80 10.92
CA THR A 119 2.11 9.12 9.68
C THR A 119 3.16 9.96 8.95
N TYR A 120 4.28 9.34 8.59
CA TYR A 120 5.35 9.98 7.82
C TYR A 120 4.93 10.16 6.36
N LEU A 121 5.37 11.23 5.72
CA LEU A 121 5.25 11.44 4.28
C LEU A 121 6.62 11.25 3.65
N ASP A 122 6.81 10.17 2.90
CA ASP A 122 8.02 9.90 2.12
C ASP A 122 7.76 10.31 0.66
N MET A 123 8.10 11.55 0.33
CA MET A 123 7.74 12.19 -0.94
C MET A 123 8.90 12.13 -1.94
N ASP A 124 8.57 11.98 -3.23
CA ASP A 124 9.58 11.96 -4.31
C ASP A 124 10.37 13.28 -4.36
N ILE A 125 11.72 13.20 -4.41
CA ILE A 125 12.62 14.36 -4.53
C ILE A 125 12.93 14.76 -5.98
#